data_AF-A0A9D4Y521-F1
#
_entry.id   AF-A0A9D4Y521-F1
#
_cell.length_a   1.000
_cell.length_b   1.000
_cell.length_c   1.000
_cell.angle_alpha   90.00
_cell.angle_beta   90.00
_cell.angle_gamma   90.00
#
_symmetry.space_group_name_H-M   'P 1'
#
loop_
_entity.id
_entity.type
_entity.pdbx_description
1 polymer ?
#
loop_
_entity_poly.entity_id
_entity_poly.type
_entity_poly.pdbx_seq_one_letter_code
_entity_poly.pdbx_strand_id
1 'polypeptide(L)'
;MWGPANSLAEENVAKEQQGLTPRVFERLFARIKEEQTKHSDQQLNYQCNCSFLEIYNEQVTDLLDPSQRNLQIREDVKSGVYVENLTENQVSTMEDVTQ
;
A
#
# COMPACT_ATOMS: atom_id res chain seq x y z
N MET A 1 -8.35 3.97 -9.52
CA MET A 1 -7.26 4.30 -8.57
C MET A 1 -5.89 4.13 -9.21
N TRP A 2 -5.61 2.97 -9.82
CA TRP A 2 -4.30 2.69 -10.43
C TRP A 2 -4.06 3.33 -11.80
N GLY A 3 -5.12 3.54 -12.60
CA GLY A 3 -5.03 4.04 -13.97
C GLY A 3 -5.86 3.16 -14.90
N PRO A 4 -5.63 3.23 -16.23
CA PRO A 4 -6.13 2.24 -17.19
C PRO A 4 -5.76 0.81 -16.76
N ALA A 5 -6.55 -0.20 -17.11
CA ALA A 5 -6.31 -1.59 -16.66
C ALA A 5 -4.90 -2.12 -17.01
N ASN A 6 -4.31 -1.65 -18.12
CA ASN A 6 -2.96 -2.01 -18.53
C ASN A 6 -1.84 -1.31 -17.74
N SER A 7 -2.15 -0.31 -16.91
CA SER A 7 -1.11 0.51 -16.27
C SER A 7 -0.31 -0.19 -15.19
N LEU A 8 -0.76 -1.36 -14.73
CA LEU A 8 0.00 -2.23 -13.83
C LEU A 8 0.95 -3.18 -14.58
N ALA A 9 0.69 -3.43 -15.87
CA ALA A 9 1.43 -4.40 -16.68
C ALA A 9 2.45 -3.74 -17.64
N GLU A 10 2.30 -2.44 -17.93
CA GLU A 10 3.16 -1.71 -18.86
C GLU A 10 4.19 -0.85 -18.11
N GLU A 11 5.47 -1.23 -18.16
CA GLU A 11 6.59 -0.49 -17.54
C GLU A 11 6.82 0.93 -18.12
N ASN A 12 6.06 1.35 -19.13
CA ASN A 12 6.21 2.65 -19.81
C ASN A 12 4.87 3.38 -20.03
N VAL A 13 3.98 3.37 -19.04
CA VAL A 13 2.84 4.29 -19.06
C VAL A 13 3.34 5.71 -18.83
N ALA A 14 2.96 6.63 -19.73
CA ALA A 14 3.29 8.04 -19.60
C ALA A 14 2.85 8.57 -18.22
N LYS A 15 3.65 9.42 -17.58
CA LYS A 15 3.39 9.91 -16.22
C LYS A 15 2.01 10.58 -16.09
N GLU A 16 1.52 11.16 -17.18
CA GLU A 16 0.22 11.79 -17.30
C GLU A 16 -0.94 10.78 -17.24
N GLN A 17 -0.69 9.52 -17.62
CA GLN A 17 -1.68 8.44 -17.68
C GLN A 17 -1.72 7.57 -16.42
N GLN A 18 -0.71 7.67 -15.54
CA GLN A 18 -0.71 7.01 -14.24
C GLN A 18 -1.92 7.45 -13.40
N GLY A 19 -2.55 6.52 -12.68
CA GLY A 19 -3.60 6.84 -11.72
C GLY A 19 -3.09 7.49 -10.45
N LEU A 20 -3.96 7.60 -9.45
CA LEU A 20 -3.65 8.19 -8.15
C LEU A 20 -2.70 7.33 -7.32
N THR A 21 -2.91 6.01 -7.28
CA THR A 21 -2.12 5.13 -6.42
C THR A 21 -0.61 5.24 -6.68
N PRO A 22 -0.10 5.05 -7.91
CA PRO A 22 1.34 5.18 -8.18
C PRO A 22 1.87 6.59 -7.86
N ARG A 23 1.10 7.64 -8.14
CA ARG A 23 1.49 9.04 -7.84
C ARG A 23 1.59 9.30 -6.33
N VAL A 24 0.72 8.69 -5.53
CA VAL A 24 0.74 8.81 -4.06
C VAL A 24 1.99 8.13 -3.50
N PHE A 25 2.30 6.92 -3.93
CA PHE A 25 3.50 6.20 -3.50
C PHE A 25 4.79 6.91 -3.92
N GLU A 26 4.88 7.37 -5.18
CA GLU A 26 6.01 8.19 -5.65
C GLU A 26 6.24 9.41 -4.74
N ARG A 27 5.17 10.14 -4.42
CA ARG A 27 5.26 11.34 -3.57
C ARG A 27 5.59 11.00 -2.13
N LEU A 28 5.04 9.91 -1.59
CA LEU A 28 5.31 9.45 -0.23
C LEU A 28 6.78 9.11 -0.05
N PHE A 29 7.33 8.25 -0.92
CA PHE A 29 8.73 7.84 -0.83
C PHE A 29 9.71 9.00 -1.08
N ALA A 30 9.38 9.91 -2.01
CA ALA A 30 10.16 11.12 -2.21
C ALA A 30 10.20 11.99 -0.95
N ARG A 31 9.07 12.14 -0.25
CA ARG A 31 8.97 12.92 0.99
C ARG A 31 9.74 12.27 2.13
N ILE A 32 9.63 10.95 2.29
CA ILE A 32 10.40 10.19 3.30
C ILE A 32 11.90 10.42 3.11
N LYS A 33 12.39 10.28 1.88
CA LYS A 33 13.81 10.51 1.54
C LYS A 33 14.27 11.94 1.83
N GLU A 34 13.43 12.93 1.51
CA GLU A 34 13.71 14.33 1.81
C GLU A 34 13.85 14.58 3.31
N GLU A 35 12.93 14.05 4.12
CA GLU A 35 12.96 14.24 5.58
C GLU A 35 14.14 13.53 6.23
N GLN A 36 14.48 12.31 5.78
CA GLN A 36 15.66 11.59 6.23
C GLN A 36 16.95 12.36 5.93
N THR A 37 17.01 13.06 4.80
CA THR A 37 18.16 13.89 4.43
C THR A 37 18.23 15.15 5.30
N LYS A 38 17.11 15.84 5.51
CA LYS A 38 17.02 17.07 6.32
C LYS A 38 17.35 16.84 7.79
N HIS A 39 16.94 15.69 8.33
CA HIS A 39 17.11 15.31 9.73
C HIS A 39 18.10 14.16 9.89
N SER A 40 19.20 14.20 9.12
CA SER A 40 20.22 13.15 9.12
C SER A 40 20.89 12.97 10.49
N ASP A 41 20.88 14.00 11.33
CA ASP A 41 21.33 14.00 12.72
C ASP A 41 20.39 13.22 13.66
N GLN A 42 19.12 13.10 13.32
CA GLN A 42 18.08 12.50 14.17
C GLN A 42 17.83 11.01 13.89
N GLN A 43 18.43 10.45 12.83
CA GLN A 43 18.29 9.04 12.44
C GLN A 43 16.82 8.55 12.39
N LEU A 44 15.96 9.30 11.71
CA LEU A 44 14.54 8.96 11.58
C LEU A 44 14.34 7.67 10.78
N ASN A 45 13.62 6.71 11.38
CA ASN A 45 13.21 5.46 10.75
C ASN A 45 11.74 5.52 10.34
N TYR A 46 11.48 5.27 9.06
CA TYR A 46 10.13 5.21 8.50
C TYR A 46 9.83 3.78 8.07
N GLN A 47 8.61 3.32 8.35
CA GLN A 47 8.10 2.03 7.90
C GLN A 47 6.76 2.26 7.20
N CYS A 48 6.65 1.76 5.97
CA CYS A 48 5.41 1.75 5.22
C CYS A 48 4.96 0.30 5.05
N ASN A 49 3.77 -0.02 5.55
CA ASN A 49 3.13 -1.32 5.34
C ASN A 49 1.92 -1.12 4.44
N CYS A 50 1.68 -2.09 3.55
CA CYS A 50 0.54 -2.11 2.66
C CYS A 50 -0.22 -3.42 2.83
N SER A 51 -1.54 -3.31 2.89
CA SER A 51 -2.48 -4.41 2.78
C SER A 51 -3.36 -4.21 1.58
N PHE A 52 -3.80 -5.31 0.97
CA PHE A 52 -4.75 -5.25 -0.13
C PHE A 52 -5.83 -6.30 0.07
N LEU A 53 -7.09 -5.87 0.04
CA LEU A 53 -8.24 -6.73 0.25
C LEU A 53 -9.35 -6.39 -0.73
N GLU A 54 -10.24 -7.35 -0.92
CA GLU A 54 -11.53 -7.14 -1.55
C GLU A 54 -12.66 -7.47 -0.58
N ILE A 55 -13.80 -6.79 -0.77
CA ILE A 55 -15.07 -7.14 -0.13
C ILE A 55 -16.03 -7.52 -1.24
N TYR A 56 -16.34 -8.81 -1.32
CA TYR A 56 -17.25 -9.36 -2.31
C TYR A 56 -18.28 -10.25 -1.63
N ASN A 57 -19.56 -10.00 -1.90
CA ASN A 57 -20.66 -10.73 -1.25
C ASN A 57 -20.52 -10.78 0.28
N GLU A 58 -20.20 -9.63 0.89
CA GLU A 58 -19.98 -9.47 2.34
C GLU A 58 -18.81 -10.30 2.92
N GLN A 59 -18.00 -10.94 2.08
CA GLN A 59 -16.79 -11.65 2.49
C GLN A 59 -15.57 -10.78 2.24
N VAL A 60 -14.73 -10.65 3.27
CA VAL A 60 -13.41 -10.00 3.17
C VAL A 60 -12.39 -11.05 2.75
N THR A 61 -11.72 -10.83 1.63
CA THR A 61 -10.65 -11.69 1.11
C THR A 61 -9.35 -10.90 1.05
N ASP A 62 -8.28 -11.49 1.55
CA ASP A 62 -6.94 -10.94 1.40
C ASP A 62 -6.46 -11.16 -0.05
N LEU A 63 -6.07 -10.08 -0.72
CA LEU A 63 -5.55 -10.13 -2.08
C LEU A 63 -4.04 -10.38 -2.13
N LEU A 64 -3.33 -10.25 -0.99
CA LEU A 64 -1.91 -10.57 -0.86
C LEU A 64 -1.68 -12.04 -0.46
N ASP A 65 -2.61 -12.63 0.27
CA ASP A 65 -2.65 -14.08 0.54
C ASP A 65 -4.03 -14.67 0.19
N PRO A 66 -4.21 -15.19 -1.05
CA PRO A 66 -5.50 -15.73 -1.50
C PRO A 66 -6.02 -16.95 -0.72
N SER A 67 -5.20 -17.53 0.18
CA SER A 67 -5.62 -18.58 1.11
C SER A 67 -6.45 -18.02 2.29
N GLN A 68 -6.28 -16.73 2.58
CA GLN A 68 -6.98 -16.00 3.65
C GLN A 68 -8.29 -15.42 3.11
N ARG A 69 -9.39 -16.12 3.37
CA ARG A 69 -10.74 -15.72 2.96
C ARG A 69 -11.66 -15.60 4.15
N ASN A 70 -12.72 -14.81 3.99
CA ASN A 70 -13.72 -14.59 5.03
C ASN A 70 -13.10 -14.03 6.32
N LEU A 71 -12.14 -13.11 6.17
CA LEU A 71 -11.50 -12.42 7.28
C LEU A 71 -12.53 -11.63 8.10
N GLN A 72 -12.30 -11.56 9.41
CA GLN A 72 -13.25 -10.95 10.34
C GLN A 72 -12.91 -9.47 10.55
N ILE A 73 -13.93 -8.62 10.51
CA ILE A 73 -13.83 -7.23 10.92
C ILE A 73 -13.99 -7.17 12.44
N ARG A 74 -13.05 -6.51 13.12
CA ARG A 74 -13.04 -6.33 14.57
C ARG A 74 -12.90 -4.86 14.93
N GLU A 75 -13.23 -4.54 16.18
CA GLU A 75 -13.09 -3.20 16.72
C GLU A 75 -12.45 -3.25 18.11
N ASP A 76 -11.44 -2.41 18.36
CA ASP A 76 -10.89 -2.19 19.68
C ASP A 76 -10.56 -0.71 19.93
N VAL A 77 -10.45 -0.32 21.19
CA VAL A 77 -10.27 1.09 21.61
C VAL A 77 -8.99 1.73 21.07
N LYS A 78 -7.94 0.93 20.85
CA LYS A 78 -6.63 1.41 20.40
C LYS A 78 -6.54 1.49 18.87
N SER A 79 -7.04 0.47 18.18
CA SER A 79 -6.86 0.30 16.73
C SER A 79 -8.05 0.78 15.92
N GLY A 80 -9.19 1.05 16.56
CA GLY A 80 -10.45 1.31 15.87
C GLY A 80 -10.96 0.05 15.18
N VAL A 81 -11.63 0.22 14.03
CA VAL A 81 -12.12 -0.88 13.19
C VAL A 81 -10.99 -1.39 12.29
N TYR A 82 -10.71 -2.69 12.32
CA TYR A 82 -9.66 -3.33 11.53
C TYR A 82 -10.09 -4.72 11.05
N VAL A 83 -9.32 -5.28 10.12
CA VAL A 83 -9.50 -6.66 9.63
C VAL A 83 -8.48 -7.56 10.32
N GLU A 84 -8.97 -8.55 11.07
CA GLU A 84 -8.10 -9.50 11.76
C GLU A 84 -7.39 -10.41 10.75
N ASN A 85 -6.10 -10.65 10.98
CA ASN A 85 -5.21 -11.50 10.15
C ASN A 85 -5.03 -11.03 8.70
N LEU A 86 -5.28 -9.75 8.40
CA LEU A 86 -4.97 -9.19 7.09
C LEU A 86 -3.45 -9.09 6.91
N THR A 87 -2.95 -9.55 5.77
CA THR A 87 -1.53 -9.49 5.43
C THR A 87 -1.07 -8.04 5.28
N GLU A 88 0.10 -7.73 5.82
CA GLU A 88 0.80 -6.46 5.69
C GLU A 88 2.19 -6.71 5.13
N ASN A 89 2.46 -6.19 3.93
CA ASN A 89 3.78 -6.22 3.32
C ASN A 89 4.49 -4.89 3.54
N GLN A 90 5.74 -4.94 3.98
CA GLN A 90 6.58 -3.76 4.08
C GLN A 90 7.00 -3.32 2.67
N VAL A 91 6.80 -2.04 2.35
CA VAL A 91 7.17 -1.44 1.06
C VAL A 91 8.09 -0.25 1.30
N SER A 92 9.10 -0.10 0.45
CA SER A 92 10.04 1.03 0.51
C SER A 92 10.27 1.69 -0.85
N THR A 93 9.94 0.99 -1.95
CA THR A 93 10.06 1.52 -3.31
C THR A 93 8.81 1.28 -4.13
N MET A 94 8.77 1.85 -5.34
CA MET A 94 7.67 1.63 -6.28
C MET A 94 7.62 0.17 -6.76
N GLU A 95 8.78 -0.46 -6.91
CA GLU A 95 8.91 -1.87 -7.29
C GLU A 95 8.29 -2.80 -6.24
N ASP A 96 8.40 -2.46 -4.95
CA ASP A 96 7.77 -3.23 -3.87
C ASP A 96 6.24 -3.14 -3.91
N VAL A 97 5.69 -2.01 -4.41
CA VAL A 97 4.24 -1.76 -4.47
C VAL A 97 3.58 -2.49 -5.65
N THR A 98 4.33 -2.75 -6.72
CA THR A 98 3.82 -3.37 -7.96
C THR A 98 4.05 -4.87 -8.05
N GLN A 99 4.72 -5.48 -7.08
CA GLN A 99 4.91 -6.93 -6.97
C GLN A 99 3.63 -7.63 -6.50
#